data_AF-A0A418VJG9-F1
#
_entry.id   AF-A0A418VJG9-F1
#
_cell.length_a   1.000
_cell.length_b   1.000
_cell.length_c   1.000
_cell.angle_alpha   90.00
_cell.angle_beta   90.00
_cell.angle_gamma   90.00
#
_symmetry.space_group_name_H-M   'P 1'
#
loop_
_entity.id
_entity.type
_entity.pdbx_description
1 polymer ?
#
loop_
_entity_poly.entity_id
_entity_poly.type
_entity_poly.pdbx_seq_one_letter_code
_entity_poly.pdbx_strand_id
1 'polypeptide(L)' 'MRTLFLIIGLLAVVMGLIWTGQGAGLIQWPAQSFMINQSQWMWYGASTAFGGLLLILISRKV' A
#
# COMPACT_ATOMS: atom_id res chain seq x y z
N MET A 1 3.47 0.18 -21.82
CA MET A 1 2.40 -0.09 -20.83
C MET A 1 2.88 -0.99 -19.70
N ARG A 2 3.51 -2.14 -19.99
CA ARG A 2 4.11 -3.05 -18.99
C ARG A 2 4.91 -2.37 -17.87
N THR A 3 5.93 -1.59 -18.21
CA THR A 3 6.81 -0.92 -17.22
C THR A 3 6.04 0.07 -16.35
N LEU A 4 5.07 0.79 -16.92
CA LEU A 4 4.26 1.77 -16.18
C LEU A 4 3.40 1.07 -15.12
N PHE A 5 2.72 -0.02 -15.47
CA PHE A 5 1.91 -0.79 -14.53
C PHE A 5 2.75 -1.45 -13.43
N LEU A 6 3.97 -1.90 -13.75
CA LEU A 6 4.91 -2.38 -12.73
C LEU A 6 5.27 -1.28 -11.73
N ILE A 7 5.65 -0.09 -12.20
CA ILE A 7 6.05 1.02 -11.34
C ILE A 7 4.88 1.46 -10.45
N ILE A 8 3.70 1.69 -11.03
CA ILE A 8 2.51 2.11 -10.28
C ILE A 8 2.12 1.03 -9.26
N GLY A 9 2.12 -0.25 -9.68
CA GLY A 9 1.80 -1.35 -8.80
C GLY A 9 2.78 -1.47 -7.63
N LEU A 10 4.08 -1.32 -7.88
CA LEU A 10 5.09 -1.36 -6.83
C LEU A 10 4.93 -0.22 -5.82
N LEU A 11 4.70 1.01 -6.30
CA LEU A 11 4.45 2.16 -5.44
C LEU A 11 3.18 1.96 -4.59
N ALA A 12 2.11 1.43 -5.17
CA ALA A 12 0.87 1.13 -4.45
C ALA A 12 1.08 0.05 -3.38
N VAL A 13 1.88 -0.99 -3.65
CA VAL A 13 2.24 -2.01 -2.65
C VAL A 13 3.01 -1.39 -1.49
N VAL A 14 4.05 -0.62 -1.77
CA VAL A 14 4.89 -0.01 -0.72
C VAL A 14 4.07 0.95 0.14
N MET A 15 3.31 1.86 -0.48
CA MET A 15 2.47 2.80 0.26
C MET A 15 1.36 2.11 1.05
N GLY A 16 0.71 1.11 0.45
CA GLY A 16 -0.32 0.34 1.13
C GLY A 16 0.21 -0.37 2.37
N LEU A 17 1.38 -1.01 2.28
CA LEU A 17 2.02 -1.64 3.44
C LEU A 17 2.38 -0.64 4.54
N ILE A 18 2.84 0.56 4.19
CA ILE A 18 3.13 1.62 5.17
C ILE A 18 1.85 2.01 5.90
N TRP A 19 0.77 2.29 5.18
CA TRP A 19 -0.52 2.66 5.80
C TRP A 19 -1.09 1.53 6.65
N THR A 20 -0.96 0.29 6.19
CA THR A 20 -1.35 -0.89 6.99
C THR A 20 -0.55 -0.98 8.27
N GLY A 21 0.77 -0.83 8.19
CA GLY A 21 1.64 -0.84 9.36
C GLY A 21 1.34 0.30 10.33
N GLN A 22 1.01 1.49 9.84
CA GLN A 22 0.58 2.60 10.70
C GLN A 22 -0.76 2.33 11.37
N GLY A 23 -1.76 1.90 10.60
CA GLY A 23 -3.09 1.57 11.13
C GLY A 23 -3.08 0.41 12.14
N ALA A 24 -2.17 -0.55 11.96
CA ALA A 24 -1.95 -1.66 12.88
C ALA A 24 -1.10 -1.29 14.11
N GLY A 25 -0.53 -0.08 14.15
CA GLY A 25 0.35 0.35 15.25
C GLY A 25 1.79 -0.18 15.18
N LEU A 26 2.15 -0.89 14.11
CA LEU A 26 3.49 -1.45 13.91
C LEU A 26 4.49 -0.39 13.44
N ILE A 27 4.02 0.61 12.69
CA ILE A 27 4.83 1.72 12.19
C ILE A 27 4.32 3.01 12.86
N GLN A 28 5.13 3.61 13.72
CA GLN A 28 4.72 4.81 14.49
C GLN A 28 5.47 6.07 14.06
N TRP A 29 5.74 6.18 12.76
CA TRP A 29 6.46 7.31 12.17
C TRP A 29 5.72 7.87 10.95
N PRO A 30 5.65 9.21 10.79
CA PRO A 30 6.01 10.22 11.79
C PRO A 30 5.05 10.17 12.99
N ALA A 31 5.53 10.46 14.20
CA ALA A 31 4.74 10.28 15.44
C ALA A 31 3.44 11.10 15.49
N GLN A 32 3.37 12.15 14.67
CA GLN A 32 2.21 13.04 14.50
C GLN A 32 1.30 12.60 13.34
N SER A 33 1.54 11.42 12.76
CA SER A 33 0.67 10.85 11.74
C SER A 33 -0.69 10.50 12.34
N PHE A 34 -1.73 11.06 11.72
CA PHE A 34 -3.13 10.79 12.06
C PHE A 34 -3.56 9.34 11.72
N MET A 35 -2.70 8.56 11.07
CA MET A 35 -2.99 7.18 10.67
C MET A 35 -2.61 6.14 11.73
N ILE A 36 -1.77 6.51 12.69
CA ILE A 36 -1.20 5.57 13.67
C ILE A 36 -2.30 5.05 14.60
N ASN A 37 -2.34 3.73 14.82
CA ASN A 37 -3.34 3.05 15.66
C ASN A 37 -4.79 3.27 15.22
N GLN A 38 -5.01 3.54 13.94
CA GLN A 38 -6.34 3.73 13.36
C GLN A 38 -6.68 2.57 12.42
N SER A 39 -7.63 1.72 12.83
CA SER A 39 -8.02 0.51 12.09
C SER A 39 -8.54 0.78 10.67
N GLN A 40 -9.10 1.97 10.42
CA GLN A 40 -9.47 2.44 9.07
C GLN A 40 -8.27 2.44 8.11
N TRP A 41 -7.10 2.92 8.56
CA TRP A 41 -5.87 2.99 7.77
C TRP A 41 -5.27 1.61 7.53
N MET A 42 -5.51 0.67 8.44
CA MET A 42 -5.14 -0.73 8.26
C MET A 42 -5.83 -1.31 7.01
N TRP A 43 -7.16 -1.12 6.91
CA TRP A 43 -7.97 -1.62 5.80
C TRP A 43 -7.71 -0.88 4.48
N TYR A 44 -7.56 0.45 4.53
CA TYR A 44 -7.22 1.24 3.34
C TYR A 44 -5.87 0.83 2.79
N GLY A 45 -4.84 0.75 3.64
CA GLY A 45 -3.51 0.29 3.25
C GLY A 45 -3.53 -1.12 2.65
N ALA A 46 -4.28 -2.05 3.26
CA ALA A 46 -4.33 -3.43 2.80
C ALA A 46 -4.99 -3.52 1.41
N SER A 47 -6.05 -2.75 1.20
CA SER A 47 -6.76 -2.64 -0.08
C SER A 47 -5.87 -2.03 -1.16
N THR A 48 -5.12 -0.97 -0.83
CA THR A 48 -4.17 -0.34 -1.76
C THR A 48 -3.03 -1.29 -2.12
N ALA A 49 -2.46 -2.01 -1.14
CA ALA A 49 -1.40 -2.97 -1.39
C ALA A 49 -1.89 -4.13 -2.26
N PHE A 50 -3.10 -4.63 -2.00
CA PHE A 50 -3.73 -5.68 -2.80
C PHE A 50 -3.97 -5.22 -4.25
N GLY A 51 -4.49 -4.00 -4.46
CA GLY A 51 -4.64 -3.42 -5.79
C GLY A 51 -3.32 -3.25 -6.53
N GLY A 52 -2.26 -2.83 -5.83
CA GLY A 52 -0.90 -2.76 -6.37
C GLY A 52 -0.36 -4.11 -6.83
N LEU A 53 -0.57 -5.17 -6.03
CA LEU A 53 -0.20 -6.54 -6.41
C LEU A 53 -0.94 -7.00 -7.67
N LEU A 54 -2.25 -6.72 -7.77
CA LEU A 54 -3.02 -7.02 -8.97
C LEU A 54 -2.48 -6.31 -10.21
N LEU A 55 -2.11 -5.03 -10.10
CA LEU A 55 -1.49 -4.29 -11.20
C LEU A 55 -0.14 -4.89 -11.63
N ILE A 56 0.69 -5.32 -10.68
CA ILE A 56 1.94 -6.02 -10.97
C ILE A 56 1.66 -7.34 -11.72
N LEU A 57 0.66 -8.11 -11.28
CA LEU A 57 0.28 -9.36 -11.94
C LEU A 57 -0.25 -9.12 -13.37
N ILE A 58 -1.07 -8.09 -13.56
CA ILE A 58 -1.58 -7.71 -14.88
C ILE A 58 -0.44 -7.27 -15.80
N SER A 59 0.50 -6.46 -15.28
CA SER A 59 1.66 -6.01 -16.06
C SER A 59 2.52 -7.17 -16.61
N ARG A 60 2.48 -8.34 -15.98
CA ARG A 60 3.20 -9.53 -16.46
C ARG A 60 2.53 -10.18 -17.67
N LYS A 61 1.24 -9.89 -17.89
CA LYS A 61 0.41 -10.46 -18.98
C LYS A 61 0.20 -9.51 -20.15
N VAL A 62 0.64 -8.25 -20.03
CA VAL A 62 0.52 -7.17 -21.04
C VAL A 62 1.89 -6.85 -21.61
#